data_AF-W4UMN9-F1
#
_entry.id   AF-W4UMN9-F1
#
_cell.length_a   1.000
_cell.length_b   1.000
_cell.length_c   1.000
_cell.angle_alpha   90.00
_cell.angle_beta   90.00
_cell.angle_gamma   90.00
#
_symmetry.space_group_name_H-M   'P 1'
#
loop_
_entity.id
_entity.type
_entity.pdbx_description
1 polymer ?
#
loop_
_entity_poly.entity_id
_entity_poly.type
_entity_poly.pdbx_seq_one_letter_code
_entity_poly.pdbx_strand_id
1 'polypeptide(L)'
;MEDIWQVNNSFTMGDWSLKAELAADRPAAISITNEVTGTAFSYGHQAPTINGVPYQRQQENSSVLYDYVRGAMQVQESADKPVQTTRAVR
;
A
#
# COMPACT_ATOMS: atom_id res chain seq x y z
N MET A 1 -22.55 10.44 7.06
CA MET A 1 -21.88 9.34 6.36
C MET A 1 -21.23 9.96 5.15
N GLU A 2 -19.93 9.79 4.97
CA GLU A 2 -19.33 10.13 3.67
C GLU A 2 -19.76 9.07 2.66
N ASP A 3 -20.14 9.53 1.46
CA ASP A 3 -20.54 8.63 0.39
C ASP A 3 -19.33 7.89 -0.15
N ILE A 4 -19.47 6.59 -0.38
CA ILE A 4 -18.48 5.78 -1.09
C ILE A 4 -18.87 5.80 -2.57
N TRP A 5 -17.99 6.35 -3.40
CA TRP A 5 -18.14 6.35 -4.85
C TRP A 5 -17.34 5.20 -5.45
N GLN A 6 -17.97 4.36 -6.26
CA GLN A 6 -17.31 3.23 -6.92
C GLN A 6 -17.46 3.31 -8.43
N VAL A 7 -16.35 3.12 -9.14
CA VAL A 7 -16.32 2.87 -10.58
C VAL A 7 -15.37 1.71 -10.86
N ASN A 8 -15.92 0.57 -11.30
CA ASN A 8 -15.17 -0.68 -11.49
C ASN A 8 -14.40 -1.08 -10.22
N ASN A 9 -13.09 -1.20 -10.36
CA ASN A 9 -12.11 -1.56 -9.34
C ASN A 9 -11.58 -0.35 -8.56
N SER A 10 -12.16 0.84 -8.77
CA SER A 10 -11.77 2.09 -8.11
C SER A 10 -12.86 2.54 -7.14
N PHE A 11 -12.43 2.99 -5.97
CA PHE A 11 -13.29 3.49 -4.90
C PHE A 11 -12.76 4.83 -4.39
N THR A 12 -13.64 5.76 -4.10
CA THR A 12 -13.31 7.07 -3.53
C THR A 12 -14.16 7.33 -2.30
N MET A 13 -13.53 7.75 -1.21
CA MET A 13 -14.18 8.13 0.05
C MET A 13 -13.44 9.31 0.67
N GLY A 14 -14.10 10.47 0.74
CA GLY A 14 -13.43 11.73 1.12
C GLY A 14 -12.19 11.98 0.25
N ASP A 15 -11.05 12.23 0.89
CA ASP A 15 -9.75 12.45 0.23
C ASP A 15 -9.02 11.16 -0.18
N TRP A 16 -9.61 9.99 0.09
CA TRP A 16 -9.00 8.70 -0.17
C TRP A 16 -9.45 8.12 -1.51
N SER A 17 -8.47 7.69 -2.31
CA SER A 17 -8.67 6.94 -3.55
C SER A 17 -8.05 5.56 -3.44
N LEU A 18 -8.83 4.53 -3.76
CA LEU A 18 -8.45 3.13 -3.69
C LEU A 18 -8.61 2.47 -5.07
N LYS A 19 -7.66 1.62 -5.44
CA LYS A 19 -7.72 0.73 -6.60
C LYS A 19 -7.35 -0.67 -6.17
N ALA A 20 -8.20 -1.65 -6.44
CA ALA A 20 -7.95 -3.04 -6.07
C ALA A 20 -8.10 -3.97 -7.28
N GLU A 21 -7.25 -4.98 -7.41
CA GLU A 21 -7.51 -6.08 -8.34
C GLU A 21 -8.52 -7.03 -7.70
N LEU A 22 -9.67 -7.19 -8.36
CA LEU A 22 -10.81 -7.97 -7.88
C LEU A 22 -11.09 -9.19 -8.75
N ALA A 23 -10.39 -9.34 -9.88
CA ALA A 23 -10.53 -10.49 -10.76
C ALA A 23 -9.80 -11.71 -10.18
N ALA A 24 -10.51 -12.83 -10.07
CA ALA A 24 -9.98 -14.06 -9.45
C ALA A 24 -8.88 -14.75 -10.28
N ASP A 25 -8.73 -14.38 -11.54
CA ASP A 25 -7.73 -14.89 -12.48
C ASP A 25 -6.46 -14.03 -12.55
N ARG A 26 -6.35 -13.00 -11.70
CA ARG A 26 -5.21 -12.07 -11.67
C ARG A 26 -4.54 -12.04 -10.30
N PRO A 27 -3.22 -11.73 -10.24
CA PRO A 27 -2.54 -11.53 -8.97
C PRO A 27 -3.18 -10.40 -8.15
N ALA A 28 -3.32 -10.64 -6.84
CA ALA A 28 -3.86 -9.64 -5.93
C ALA A 28 -2.99 -8.37 -5.90
N ALA A 29 -3.64 -7.22 -5.99
CA ALA A 29 -3.00 -5.92 -5.90
C ALA A 29 -3.96 -4.91 -5.27
N ILE A 30 -3.41 -3.97 -4.52
CA ILE A 30 -4.19 -2.84 -3.99
C ILE A 30 -3.30 -1.60 -3.92
N SER A 31 -3.88 -0.44 -4.23
CA SER A 31 -3.29 0.87 -4.05
C SER A 31 -4.29 1.76 -3.33
N ILE A 32 -3.83 2.46 -2.31
CA ILE A 32 -4.61 3.40 -1.50
C ILE A 32 -3.82 4.69 -1.46
N THR A 33 -4.45 5.82 -1.75
CA THR A 33 -3.78 7.12 -1.83
C THR A 33 -4.65 8.20 -1.20
N ASN A 34 -4.00 9.19 -0.61
CA ASN A 34 -4.62 10.43 -0.18
C ASN A 34 -3.79 11.58 -0.76
N GLU A 35 -4.36 12.33 -1.70
CA GLU A 35 -3.64 13.41 -2.38
C GLU A 35 -3.38 14.62 -1.49
N VAL A 36 -4.23 14.83 -0.46
CA VAL A 36 -4.11 15.95 0.49
C VAL A 36 -2.92 15.76 1.41
N THR A 37 -2.74 14.55 1.96
CA THR A 37 -1.63 14.23 2.87
C THR A 37 -0.39 13.71 2.13
N GLY A 38 -0.55 13.30 0.87
CA GLY A 38 0.46 12.56 0.13
C GLY A 38 0.64 11.12 0.61
N THR A 39 -0.20 10.62 1.53
CA THR A 39 -0.11 9.25 2.05
C THR A 39 -0.42 8.26 0.93
N ALA A 40 0.40 7.22 0.79
CA ALA A 40 0.19 6.16 -0.19
C ALA A 40 0.50 4.79 0.42
N PHE A 41 -0.37 3.82 0.19
CA PHE A 41 -0.12 2.42 0.45
C PHE A 41 -0.26 1.64 -0.85
N SER A 42 0.58 0.62 -1.05
CA SER A 42 0.46 -0.28 -2.18
C SER A 42 0.98 -1.67 -1.91
N TYR A 43 0.33 -2.65 -2.52
CA TYR A 43 0.71 -4.05 -2.53
C TYR A 43 0.48 -4.64 -3.93
N GLY A 44 1.29 -5.63 -4.31
CA GLY A 44 1.27 -6.26 -5.63
C GLY A 44 2.19 -5.56 -6.64
N HIS A 45 1.94 -5.78 -7.94
CA HIS A 45 2.87 -5.37 -9.00
C HIS A 45 2.86 -3.87 -9.34
N GLN A 46 1.83 -3.11 -8.96
CA GLN A 46 1.79 -1.67 -9.25
C GLN A 46 2.73 -0.90 -8.31
N ALA A 47 3.75 -0.24 -8.87
CA ALA A 47 4.60 0.70 -8.13
C ALA A 47 3.77 1.90 -7.65
N PRO A 48 3.80 2.26 -6.36
CA PRO A 48 3.18 3.50 -5.91
C PRO A 48 3.99 4.68 -6.47
N THR A 49 3.30 5.77 -6.77
CA THR A 49 3.97 7.03 -7.10
C THR A 49 4.14 7.83 -5.81
N ILE A 50 5.38 8.16 -5.45
CA ILE A 50 5.73 8.90 -4.24
C ILE A 50 6.39 10.20 -4.70
N ASN A 51 5.81 11.35 -4.34
CA ASN A 51 6.29 12.67 -4.77
C ASN A 51 6.47 12.78 -6.30
N GLY A 52 5.56 12.21 -7.08
CA GLY A 52 5.62 12.21 -8.55
C GLY A 52 6.62 11.21 -9.16
N VAL A 53 7.34 10.44 -8.34
CA VAL A 53 8.32 9.44 -8.81
C VAL A 53 7.80 8.03 -8.52
N PRO A 54 7.81 7.11 -9.49
CA PRO A 54 7.51 5.71 -9.24
C PRO A 54 8.51 5.11 -8.24
N TYR A 55 8.01 4.53 -7.15
CA TYR A 55 8.86 3.85 -6.18
C TYR A 55 9.16 2.43 -6.63
N GLN A 56 10.45 2.10 -6.70
CA GLN A 56 10.89 0.74 -6.94
C GLN A 56 10.95 -0.02 -5.61
N ARG A 57 10.16 -1.09 -5.53
CA ARG A 57 10.20 -2.02 -4.40
C ARG A 57 11.57 -2.66 -4.26
N GLN A 58 11.98 -2.88 -3.01
CA GLN A 58 13.17 -3.66 -2.67
C GLN A 58 12.92 -5.16 -2.85
N GLN A 59 11.68 -5.62 -2.63
CA GLN A 59 11.27 -7.00 -2.84
C GLN A 59 9.97 -7.08 -3.64
N GLU A 60 9.90 -8.00 -4.61
CA GLU A 60 8.65 -8.25 -5.34
C GLU A 60 7.52 -8.62 -4.39
N ASN A 61 6.32 -8.10 -4.66
CA ASN A 61 5.12 -8.32 -3.86
C ASN A 61 5.22 -7.87 -2.39
N SER A 62 6.17 -7.01 -2.05
CA SER A 62 6.17 -6.32 -0.77
C SER A 62 5.05 -5.28 -0.69
N SER A 63 4.61 -5.03 0.55
CA SER A 63 3.77 -3.88 0.86
C SER A 63 4.63 -2.65 1.09
N VAL A 64 4.26 -1.54 0.45
CA VAL A 64 4.92 -0.24 0.60
C VAL A 64 3.93 0.74 1.21
N LEU A 65 4.33 1.39 2.31
CA LEU A 65 3.62 2.48 2.96
C LEU A 65 4.48 3.74 2.88
N TYR A 66 3.93 4.80 2.31
CA TYR A 66 4.47 6.15 2.36
C TYR A 66 3.55 7.00 3.23
N ASP A 67 4.03 7.42 4.39
CA ASP A 67 3.21 8.14 5.36
C ASP A 67 4.04 9.06 6.26
N TYR A 68 3.37 9.95 6.99
CA TYR A 68 4.00 10.87 7.93
C TYR A 68 4.31 10.16 9.26
N VAL A 69 5.53 9.65 9.38
CA VAL A 69 5.97 8.85 10.51
C VAL A 69 7.01 9.65 11.29
N ARG A 70 6.73 9.90 12.57
CA ARG A 70 7.63 10.62 13.49
C ARG A 70 8.08 12.01 13.00
N GLY A 71 7.17 12.78 12.41
CA GLY A 71 7.46 14.15 12.00
C GLY A 71 8.08 14.30 10.61
N ALA A 72 8.17 13.22 9.83
CA ALA A 72 8.66 13.26 8.47
C ALA A 72 7.92 12.26 7.60
N MET A 73 7.80 12.56 6.31
CA MET A 73 7.35 11.56 5.34
C MET A 73 8.39 10.46 5.21
N GLN A 74 7.98 9.21 5.35
CA GLN A 74 8.87 8.05 5.29
C GLN A 74 8.27 6.96 4.43
N VAL A 75 9.15 6.24 3.72
CA VAL A 75 8.79 4.98 3.05
C VAL A 75 9.10 3.83 3.99
N GLN A 76 8.10 2.99 4.26
CA GLN A 76 8.21 1.74 4.97
C GLN A 76 7.83 0.61 4.03
N GLU A 77 8.77 -0.31 3.80
CA GLU A 77 8.51 -1.51 3.00
C GLU A 77 8.50 -2.74 3.90
N SER A 78 7.50 -3.59 3.72
CA SER A 78 7.33 -4.82 4.47
C SER A 78 7.11 -5.99 3.52
N ALA A 79 7.92 -7.03 3.71
CA ALA A 79 7.73 -8.32 3.08
C ALA A 79 7.50 -9.39 4.15
N ASP A 80 7.08 -10.56 3.71
CA ASP A 80 6.87 -11.70 4.59
C ASP A 80 8.14 -12.01 5.38
N LYS A 81 7.99 -12.12 6.70
CA LYS A 81 9.08 -12.51 7.59
C LYS A 81 8.85 -13.95 8.03
N PRO A 82 9.90 -14.79 8.02
CA PRO A 82 9.79 -16.12 8.60
C PRO A 82 9.43 -16.00 10.09
N VAL A 83 8.70 -16.99 10.60
CA VAL A 83 8.36 -17.04 12.02
C VAL A 83 9.63 -16.97 12.87
N GLN A 84 9.70 -16.00 13.78
CA GLN A 84 10.80 -15.94 14.73
C GLN A 84 10.47 -16.86 15.91
N THR A 85 11.20 -17.97 16.02
CA THR A 85 11.07 -18.89 17.16
C THR A 85 11.66 -18.25 18.41
N THR A 86 10.85 -18.05 19.44
CA THR A 86 11.26 -17.46 20.74
C THR A 86 11.73 -18.48 21.77
N ARG A 87 11.86 -19.76 21.40
CA ARG A 87 12.38 -20.78 22.33
C ARG A 87 13.86 -20.53 22.61
N ALA A 88 14.16 -20.19 23.86
CA ALA A 88 15.49 -20.39 24.40
C ALA A 88 15.82 -21.88 24.32
N VAL A 89 16.91 -22.24 23.63
CA VAL A 89 17.49 -23.57 23.75
C VAL A 89 17.92 -23.70 25.21
N ARG A 90 17.31 -24.65 25.92
CA ARG A 90 17.69 -25.01 27.28
C ARG A 90 18.55 -26.27 27.22
#